data_AF-A0A4W5KLV6-F1
#
_entry.id   AF-A0A4W5KLV6-F1
#
_cell.length_a   1.000
_cell.length_b   1.000
_cell.length_c   1.000
_cell.angle_alpha   90.00
_cell.angle_beta   90.00
_cell.angle_gamma   90.00
#
_symmetry.space_group_name_H-M   'P 1'
#
loop_
_entity.id
_entity.type
_entity.pdbx_description
1 polymer ?
#
loop_
_entity_poly.entity_id
_entity_poly.type
_entity_poly.pdbx_seq_one_letter_code
_entity_poly.pdbx_strand_id
1 'polypeptide(L)'
;MFTERFAERLEDADYKDLVQIRWQLGGLHFSQTQQVFSRVQAKDAFIQGLRGIRYLGKGTYIDCALANMTQEITRSSSDPRALRFAVVITDGHVTGNPCGGVKVTAERARDEGIRMFVVAATKNVDETGLREIANSPANVYRKDFLAVDLSGNKPVIQLDTIDRIIKTMVTHTNTLLYSWTL
;
A
#
# COMPACT_ATOMS: atom_id res chain seq x y z
N MET A 1 0.43 -10.68 -11.41
CA MET A 1 -0.62 -9.83 -10.78
C MET A 1 -0.07 -8.44 -10.46
N PHE A 2 -0.91 -7.42 -10.21
CA PHE A 2 -0.44 -6.04 -9.94
C PHE A 2 0.58 -5.97 -8.80
N THR A 3 0.27 -6.56 -7.64
CA THR A 3 1.14 -6.52 -6.43
C THR A 3 2.51 -7.15 -6.68
N GLU A 4 2.58 -8.21 -7.48
CA GLU A 4 3.84 -8.84 -7.85
C GLU A 4 4.67 -7.92 -8.74
N ARG A 5 4.06 -7.31 -9.77
CA ARG A 5 4.72 -6.32 -10.63
C ARG A 5 5.16 -5.06 -9.88
N PHE A 6 4.42 -4.69 -8.83
CA PHE A 6 4.77 -3.61 -7.92
C PHE A 6 6.01 -3.96 -7.11
N ALA A 7 6.02 -5.11 -6.45
CA ALA A 7 7.15 -5.58 -5.65
C ALA A 7 8.42 -5.77 -6.49
N GLU A 8 8.30 -6.36 -7.68
CA GLU A 8 9.41 -6.55 -8.63
C GLU A 8 10.08 -5.23 -9.05
N ARG A 9 9.38 -4.09 -8.99
CA ARG A 9 9.94 -2.77 -9.35
C ARG A 9 10.60 -2.03 -8.19
N LEU A 10 10.46 -2.53 -6.97
CA LEU A 10 11.14 -1.98 -5.80
C LEU A 10 12.56 -2.55 -5.79
N GLU A 11 13.46 -1.84 -6.46
CA GLU A 11 14.88 -2.13 -6.47
C GLU A 11 15.62 -1.27 -5.45
N ASP A 12 16.55 -1.90 -4.76
CA ASP A 12 17.52 -1.17 -3.95
C ASP A 12 18.35 -0.29 -4.87
N ALA A 13 18.58 0.94 -4.47
CA ALA A 13 19.23 1.93 -5.31
C ALA A 13 20.10 2.86 -4.49
N ASP A 14 21.28 3.19 -5.03
CA ASP A 14 22.07 4.31 -4.56
C ASP A 14 21.59 5.56 -5.30
N TYR A 15 20.85 6.42 -4.60
CA TYR A 15 20.35 7.66 -5.17
C TYR A 15 21.39 8.77 -5.02
N LYS A 16 21.92 9.23 -6.17
CA LYS A 16 22.95 10.28 -6.28
C LYS A 16 24.21 9.99 -5.44
N ASP A 17 24.60 8.73 -5.29
CA ASP A 17 25.78 8.28 -4.51
C ASP A 17 25.81 8.70 -3.03
N LEU A 18 24.68 9.21 -2.51
CA LEU A 18 24.58 9.78 -1.17
C LEU A 18 23.54 9.06 -0.30
N VAL A 19 22.56 8.38 -0.90
CA VAL A 19 21.43 7.79 -0.19
C VAL A 19 21.20 6.36 -0.66
N GLN A 20 21.42 5.41 0.24
CA GLN A 20 21.04 4.01 -0.02
C GLN A 20 19.55 3.83 0.26
N ILE A 21 18.79 3.49 -0.76
CA ILE A 21 17.38 3.10 -0.64
C ILE A 21 17.35 1.59 -0.52
N ARG A 22 16.81 1.09 0.60
CA ARG A 22 16.58 -0.33 0.83
C ARG A 22 15.11 -0.59 1.09
N TRP A 23 14.56 -1.61 0.44
CA TRP A 23 13.14 -1.95 0.57
C TRP A 23 12.92 -3.17 1.47
N GLN A 24 11.98 -3.02 2.41
CA GLN A 24 11.40 -4.14 3.13
C GLN A 24 9.89 -4.14 2.88
N LEU A 25 9.34 -5.32 2.61
CA LEU A 25 7.95 -5.49 2.22
C LEU A 25 7.26 -6.45 3.18
N GLY A 26 6.07 -6.05 3.63
CA GLY A 26 5.11 -6.90 4.33
C GLY A 26 3.79 -6.95 3.57
N GLY A 27 3.01 -7.99 3.80
CA GLY A 27 1.85 -8.30 2.99
C GLY A 27 0.74 -8.99 3.75
N LEU A 28 -0.46 -8.43 3.61
CA LEU A 28 -1.69 -8.98 4.17
C LEU A 28 -2.76 -9.04 3.08
N HIS A 29 -3.41 -10.19 2.95
CA HIS A 29 -4.59 -10.40 2.12
C HIS A 29 -5.83 -10.39 3.04
N PHE A 30 -6.93 -9.80 2.60
CA PHE A 30 -8.12 -9.68 3.45
C PHE A 30 -9.44 -9.88 2.70
N SER A 31 -10.45 -10.21 3.49
CA SER A 31 -11.88 -10.17 3.18
C SER A 31 -12.62 -9.81 4.47
N GLN A 32 -13.52 -10.66 4.98
CA GLN A 32 -13.94 -10.65 6.39
C GLN A 32 -12.81 -11.05 7.35
N THR A 33 -11.88 -11.89 6.90
CA THR A 33 -10.70 -12.32 7.66
C THR A 33 -9.43 -11.76 7.04
N GLN A 34 -8.36 -11.74 7.82
CA GLN A 34 -7.09 -11.12 7.46
C GLN A 34 -5.99 -12.16 7.57
N GLN A 35 -5.21 -12.34 6.51
CA GLN A 35 -4.10 -13.27 6.45
C GLN A 35 -2.82 -12.51 6.10
N VAL A 36 -1.91 -12.39 7.07
CA VAL A 36 -0.54 -11.96 6.81
C VAL A 36 0.15 -13.07 6.02
N PHE A 37 0.39 -12.85 4.74
CA PHE A 37 1.11 -13.82 3.88
C PHE A 37 2.62 -13.58 3.89
N SER A 38 3.05 -12.39 4.33
CA SER A 38 4.45 -12.05 4.54
C SER A 38 4.56 -11.03 5.66
N ARG A 39 5.38 -11.31 6.68
CA ARG A 39 5.85 -10.26 7.58
C ARG A 39 6.77 -9.31 6.82
N VAL A 40 7.10 -8.16 7.40
CA VAL A 40 8.04 -7.20 6.79
C VAL A 40 9.43 -7.83 6.69
N GLN A 41 9.89 -8.06 5.47
CA GLN A 41 11.17 -8.72 5.17
C GLN A 41 11.66 -8.35 3.77
N ALA A 42 12.72 -9.00 3.29
CA ALA A 42 13.25 -8.78 1.95
C ALA A 42 12.25 -9.18 0.84
N LYS A 43 12.41 -8.55 -0.33
CA LYS A 43 11.53 -8.69 -1.51
C LYS A 43 11.24 -10.13 -1.93
N ASP A 44 12.27 -10.98 -1.98
CA ASP A 44 12.11 -12.34 -2.49
C ASP A 44 11.16 -13.19 -1.64
N ALA A 45 11.28 -13.09 -0.31
CA ALA A 45 10.41 -13.81 0.61
C ALA A 45 8.97 -13.27 0.57
N PHE A 46 8.79 -11.96 0.36
CA PHE A 46 7.48 -11.37 0.11
C PHE A 46 6.84 -11.92 -1.18
N ILE A 47 7.59 -11.97 -2.29
CA ILE A 47 7.10 -12.48 -3.59
C ILE A 47 6.73 -13.97 -3.48
N GLN A 48 7.52 -14.76 -2.74
CA GLN A 48 7.19 -16.16 -2.49
C GLN A 48 5.87 -16.31 -1.71
N GLY A 49 5.69 -15.56 -0.61
CA GLY A 49 4.43 -15.58 0.15
C GLY A 49 3.24 -15.11 -0.68
N LEU A 50 3.43 -14.10 -1.52
CA LEU A 50 2.42 -13.55 -2.42
C LEU A 50 1.87 -14.60 -3.39
N ARG A 51 2.74 -15.42 -3.98
CA ARG A 51 2.35 -16.50 -4.90
C ARG A 51 1.55 -17.62 -4.22
N GLY A 52 1.63 -17.73 -2.90
CA GLY A 52 0.89 -18.72 -2.10
C GLY A 52 -0.50 -18.25 -1.63
N ILE A 53 -0.89 -17.00 -1.92
CA ILE A 53 -2.17 -16.45 -1.49
C ILE A 53 -3.33 -17.23 -2.11
N ARG A 54 -4.32 -17.53 -1.27
CA ARG A 54 -5.60 -18.10 -1.69
C ARG A 54 -6.70 -17.09 -1.45
N TYR A 55 -7.66 -17.05 -2.36
CA TYR A 55 -8.81 -16.18 -2.24
C TYR A 55 -9.62 -16.54 -0.99
N LEU A 56 -9.75 -15.57 -0.06
CA LEU A 56 -10.46 -15.76 1.20
C LEU A 56 -11.99 -15.74 1.02
N GLY A 57 -12.50 -15.09 -0.03
CA GLY A 57 -13.93 -14.93 -0.28
C GLY A 57 -14.65 -14.04 0.74
N LYS A 58 -15.94 -13.81 0.47
CA LYS A 58 -16.95 -13.16 1.33
C LYS A 58 -16.54 -11.89 2.08
N GLY A 59 -17.18 -10.79 1.70
CA GLY A 59 -17.14 -9.52 2.42
C GLY A 59 -15.77 -8.85 2.43
N THR A 60 -15.76 -7.65 3.00
CA THR A 60 -14.63 -6.73 2.94
C THR A 60 -14.59 -5.93 4.24
N TYR A 61 -13.74 -6.34 5.19
CA TYR A 61 -13.47 -5.65 6.45
C TYR A 61 -12.15 -4.89 6.35
N ILE A 62 -12.22 -3.74 5.67
CA ILE A 62 -11.06 -2.87 5.43
C ILE A 62 -10.48 -2.36 6.76
N ASP A 63 -11.32 -2.05 7.73
CA ASP A 63 -10.90 -1.54 9.04
C ASP A 63 -9.98 -2.50 9.78
N CYS A 64 -10.30 -3.79 9.78
CA CYS A 64 -9.45 -4.82 10.36
C CYS A 64 -8.15 -5.01 9.58
N ALA A 65 -8.19 -4.89 8.25
CA ALA A 65 -6.99 -4.95 7.41
C ALA A 65 -6.05 -3.78 7.71
N LEU A 66 -6.58 -2.56 7.87
CA LEU A 66 -5.80 -1.37 8.23
C LEU A 66 -5.22 -1.48 9.64
N ALA A 67 -6.00 -1.95 10.61
CA ALA A 67 -5.52 -2.15 11.98
C ALA A 67 -4.37 -3.18 12.04
N ASN A 68 -4.51 -4.31 11.34
CA ASN A 68 -3.49 -5.36 11.33
C ASN A 68 -2.23 -4.92 10.54
N MET A 69 -2.41 -4.25 9.39
CA MET A 69 -1.30 -3.65 8.64
C MET A 69 -0.51 -2.65 9.48
N THR A 70 -1.20 -1.77 10.21
CA THR A 70 -0.56 -0.79 11.11
C THR A 70 0.29 -1.50 12.17
N GLN A 71 -0.24 -2.57 12.77
CA GLN A 71 0.47 -3.36 13.76
C GLN A 71 1.71 -4.08 13.17
N GLU A 72 1.60 -4.66 11.99
CA GLU A 72 2.73 -5.33 11.33
C GLU A 72 3.85 -4.34 10.96
N ILE A 73 3.51 -3.17 10.42
CA ILE A 73 4.50 -2.14 10.07
C ILE A 73 5.20 -1.59 11.32
N THR A 74 4.45 -1.26 12.37
CA THR A 74 5.00 -0.65 13.58
C THR A 74 5.88 -1.62 14.37
N ARG A 75 5.54 -2.92 14.42
CA ARG A 75 6.37 -3.95 15.07
C ARG A 75 7.69 -4.22 14.34
N SER A 76 7.71 -4.08 13.02
CA SER A 76 8.90 -4.41 12.21
C SER A 76 9.86 -3.25 12.03
N SER A 77 9.42 -2.00 12.25
CA SER A 77 10.24 -0.80 12.09
C SER A 77 11.21 -0.64 13.27
N SER A 78 12.36 -1.31 13.22
CA SER A 78 13.42 -1.14 14.23
C SER A 78 14.19 0.18 14.08
N ASP A 79 14.25 0.76 12.88
CA ASP A 79 14.79 2.11 12.65
C ASP A 79 13.66 3.15 12.76
N PRO A 80 13.73 4.09 13.72
CA PRO A 80 12.78 5.19 13.85
C PRO A 80 12.72 6.12 12.63
N ARG A 81 13.76 6.11 11.77
CA ARG A 81 13.85 6.94 10.56
C ARG A 81 13.30 6.24 9.32
N ALA A 82 12.90 4.97 9.43
CA ALA A 82 12.35 4.24 8.30
C ALA A 82 11.04 4.90 7.84
N LEU A 83 10.96 5.25 6.56
CA LEU A 83 9.72 5.74 5.97
C LEU A 83 8.73 4.60 5.81
N ARG A 84 7.48 4.85 6.24
CA ARG A 84 6.40 3.85 6.23
C ARG A 84 5.39 4.19 5.16
N PHE A 85 5.17 3.23 4.27
CA PHE A 85 4.16 3.34 3.23
C PHE A 85 3.27 2.11 3.21
N ALA A 86 2.03 2.30 2.77
CA ALA A 86 1.14 1.19 2.44
C ALA A 86 0.49 1.44 1.08
N VAL A 87 0.23 0.35 0.34
CA VAL A 87 -0.54 0.38 -0.91
C VAL A 87 -1.76 -0.50 -0.71
N VAL A 88 -2.93 0.11 -0.56
CA VAL A 88 -4.20 -0.58 -0.34
C VAL A 88 -4.88 -0.80 -1.69
N ILE A 89 -5.10 -2.07 -2.05
CA ILE A 89 -5.79 -2.45 -3.28
C ILE A 89 -7.20 -2.92 -2.92
N THR A 90 -8.22 -2.18 -3.32
CA THR A 90 -9.63 -2.48 -3.00
C THR A 90 -10.56 -1.77 -3.99
N ASP A 91 -11.81 -2.18 -4.06
CA ASP A 91 -12.89 -1.46 -4.76
C ASP A 91 -13.65 -0.49 -3.82
N GLY A 92 -13.25 -0.40 -2.55
CA GLY A 92 -13.82 0.54 -1.57
C GLY A 92 -15.14 0.09 -0.95
N HIS A 93 -15.73 -1.02 -1.42
CA HIS A 93 -16.98 -1.52 -0.86
C HIS A 93 -16.72 -2.20 0.49
N VAL A 94 -17.29 -1.64 1.55
CA VAL A 94 -17.19 -2.18 2.91
C VAL A 94 -18.44 -2.98 3.24
N THR A 95 -18.29 -4.22 3.71
CA THR A 95 -19.44 -5.05 4.13
C THR A 95 -19.62 -5.10 5.64
N GLY A 96 -18.76 -4.43 6.40
CA GLY A 96 -18.83 -4.33 7.86
C GLY A 96 -17.56 -3.74 8.45
N ASN A 97 -17.65 -3.30 9.71
CA ASN A 97 -16.56 -2.62 10.43
C ASN A 97 -16.39 -3.13 11.87
N PRO A 98 -16.06 -4.42 12.09
CA PRO A 98 -15.95 -4.97 13.43
C PRO A 98 -14.69 -4.51 14.19
N CYS A 99 -13.74 -3.84 13.52
CA CYS A 99 -12.49 -3.34 14.09
C CYS A 99 -12.49 -1.82 14.33
N GLY A 100 -13.67 -1.19 14.35
CA GLY A 100 -13.84 0.20 14.78
C GLY A 100 -14.00 1.23 13.65
N GLY A 101 -14.12 0.78 12.40
CA GLY A 101 -14.40 1.65 11.26
C GLY A 101 -13.17 2.06 10.44
N VAL A 102 -13.39 2.21 9.12
CA VAL A 102 -12.34 2.54 8.15
C VAL A 102 -11.68 3.87 8.47
N LYS A 103 -12.45 4.95 8.65
CA LYS A 103 -11.92 6.26 9.03
C LYS A 103 -10.98 6.22 10.23
N VAL A 104 -11.43 5.62 11.33
CA VAL A 104 -10.68 5.59 12.60
C VAL A 104 -9.38 4.80 12.45
N THR A 105 -9.44 3.65 11.79
CA THR A 105 -8.24 2.81 11.59
C THR A 105 -7.27 3.41 10.57
N ALA A 106 -7.78 4.12 9.55
CA ALA A 106 -6.97 4.90 8.63
C ALA A 106 -6.28 6.08 9.32
N GLU A 107 -6.99 6.83 10.18
CA GLU A 107 -6.42 7.92 10.98
C GLU A 107 -5.29 7.40 11.89
N ARG A 108 -5.52 6.30 12.61
CA ARG A 108 -4.47 5.67 13.44
C ARG A 108 -3.23 5.27 12.63
N ALA A 109 -3.41 4.71 11.43
CA ALA A 109 -2.28 4.38 10.57
C ALA A 109 -1.47 5.64 10.18
N ARG A 110 -2.16 6.75 9.90
CA ARG A 110 -1.50 8.05 9.59
C ARG A 110 -0.77 8.61 10.81
N ASP A 111 -1.35 8.50 12.00
CA ASP A 111 -0.73 8.93 13.26
C ASP A 111 0.57 8.16 13.53
N GLU A 112 0.63 6.89 13.13
CA GLU A 112 1.86 6.05 13.15
C GLU A 112 2.85 6.37 12.01
N GLY A 113 2.60 7.45 11.26
CA GLY A 113 3.45 7.92 10.17
C GLY A 113 3.33 7.13 8.87
N ILE A 114 2.32 6.26 8.74
CA ILE A 114 2.11 5.45 7.54
C ILE A 114 1.43 6.28 6.46
N ARG A 115 2.06 6.33 5.29
CA ARG A 115 1.55 7.02 4.10
C ARG A 115 0.87 6.01 3.17
N MET A 116 -0.45 6.08 3.09
CA MET A 116 -1.28 5.12 2.38
C MET A 116 -1.65 5.61 0.99
N PHE A 117 -1.23 4.86 -0.02
CA PHE A 117 -1.75 4.94 -1.39
C PHE A 117 -2.93 4.01 -1.54
N VAL A 118 -3.95 4.44 -2.29
CA VAL A 118 -5.12 3.61 -2.57
C VAL A 118 -5.25 3.40 -4.07
N VAL A 119 -5.29 2.12 -4.45
CA VAL A 119 -5.40 1.66 -5.83
C VAL A 119 -6.72 0.91 -5.99
N ALA A 120 -7.57 1.42 -6.88
CA ALA A 120 -8.80 0.77 -7.25
C ALA A 120 -8.52 -0.60 -7.90
N ALA A 121 -9.14 -1.67 -7.43
CA ALA A 121 -8.96 -2.99 -8.03
C ALA A 121 -9.55 -3.07 -9.45
N THR A 122 -10.70 -2.42 -9.66
CA THR A 122 -11.40 -2.29 -10.94
C THR A 122 -12.00 -0.88 -11.09
N LYS A 123 -12.75 -0.61 -12.16
CA LYS A 123 -13.37 0.72 -12.39
C LYS A 123 -14.63 0.97 -11.55
N ASN A 124 -15.30 -0.09 -11.08
CA ASN A 124 -16.52 0.04 -10.28
C ASN A 124 -16.13 0.10 -8.80
N VAL A 125 -16.11 1.31 -8.24
CA VAL A 125 -15.60 1.55 -6.88
C VAL A 125 -16.46 2.53 -6.10
N ASP A 126 -16.40 2.43 -4.77
CA ASP A 126 -16.83 3.49 -3.89
C ASP A 126 -15.68 4.50 -3.69
N GLU A 127 -15.67 5.55 -4.52
CA GLU A 127 -14.62 6.57 -4.47
C GLU A 127 -14.57 7.32 -3.13
N THR A 128 -15.70 7.45 -2.43
CA THR A 128 -15.72 8.09 -1.10
C THR A 128 -14.99 7.20 -0.09
N GLY A 129 -15.30 5.90 -0.09
CA GLY A 129 -14.60 4.90 0.73
C GLY A 129 -13.10 4.84 0.43
N LEU A 130 -12.71 4.88 -0.86
CA LEU A 130 -11.29 4.91 -1.24
C LEU A 130 -10.55 6.15 -0.73
N ARG A 131 -11.19 7.33 -0.80
CA ARG A 131 -10.61 8.58 -0.31
C ARG A 131 -10.48 8.63 1.21
N GLU A 132 -11.38 7.98 1.93
CA GLU A 132 -11.32 7.88 3.39
C GLU A 132 -10.07 7.10 3.86
N ILE A 133 -9.57 6.16 3.05
CA ILE A 133 -8.37 5.37 3.33
C ILE A 133 -7.10 6.13 2.92
N ALA A 134 -7.09 6.81 1.78
CA ALA A 134 -5.88 7.41 1.21
C ALA A 134 -5.32 8.54 2.09
N ASN A 135 -4.01 8.77 2.04
CA ASN A 135 -3.44 9.98 2.63
C ASN A 135 -3.82 11.25 1.83
N SER A 136 -3.73 12.40 2.49
CA SER A 136 -3.84 13.71 1.83
C SER A 136 -2.47 14.19 1.33
N PRO A 137 -2.41 14.90 0.19
CA PRO A 137 -3.53 15.26 -0.68
C PRO A 137 -3.92 14.12 -1.65
N ALA A 138 -5.21 14.02 -1.97
CA ALA A 138 -5.75 12.92 -2.78
C ALA A 138 -5.11 12.81 -4.18
N ASN A 139 -4.72 13.94 -4.79
CA ASN A 139 -4.03 13.95 -6.08
C ASN A 139 -2.63 13.31 -6.07
N VAL A 140 -2.09 13.00 -4.89
CA VAL A 140 -0.83 12.27 -4.71
C VAL A 140 -1.10 10.80 -4.37
N TYR A 141 -1.98 10.54 -3.40
CA TYR A 141 -2.16 9.19 -2.84
C TYR A 141 -3.33 8.38 -3.45
N ARG A 142 -4.21 9.04 -4.21
CA ARG A 142 -5.37 8.46 -4.90
C ARG A 142 -5.65 9.23 -6.20
N LYS A 143 -4.67 9.26 -7.11
CA LYS A 143 -4.79 9.95 -8.41
C LYS A 143 -5.48 9.07 -9.46
N ASP A 144 -6.69 8.61 -9.15
CA ASP A 144 -7.46 7.63 -9.95
C ASP A 144 -6.68 6.34 -10.24
N PHE A 145 -5.76 5.99 -9.35
CA PHE A 145 -4.95 4.77 -9.46
C PHE A 145 -5.83 3.54 -9.63
N LEU A 146 -5.57 2.80 -10.69
CA LEU A 146 -6.25 1.56 -11.05
C LEU A 146 -5.21 0.44 -11.11
N ALA A 147 -5.52 -0.75 -10.61
CA ALA A 147 -4.61 -1.90 -10.64
C ALA A 147 -4.66 -2.60 -12.00
N VAL A 148 -5.88 -2.82 -12.50
CA VAL A 148 -6.17 -3.53 -13.75
C VAL A 148 -7.23 -2.78 -14.54
N ASP A 149 -6.95 -2.56 -15.82
CA ASP A 149 -7.94 -2.05 -16.77
C ASP A 149 -8.63 -3.22 -17.49
N LEU A 150 -9.96 -3.15 -17.53
CA LEU A 150 -10.86 -4.13 -18.12
C LEU A 150 -11.66 -3.57 -19.31
N SER A 151 -11.37 -2.36 -19.81
CA SER A 151 -12.11 -1.83 -20.98
C SER A 151 -11.78 -2.50 -22.32
N GLY A 152 -10.66 -3.22 -22.41
CA GLY A 152 -10.30 -3.98 -23.61
C GLY A 152 -10.66 -5.45 -23.51
N ASN A 153 -10.41 -6.21 -24.59
CA ASN A 153 -10.65 -7.67 -24.64
C ASN A 153 -9.78 -8.48 -23.66
N LYS A 154 -8.73 -7.89 -23.10
CA LYS A 154 -7.83 -8.55 -22.15
C LYS A 154 -7.57 -7.62 -20.96
N PRO A 155 -7.52 -8.15 -19.72
CA PRO A 155 -7.10 -7.39 -18.56
C PRO A 155 -5.67 -6.86 -18.72
N VAL A 156 -5.45 -5.56 -18.51
CA VAL A 156 -4.13 -4.91 -18.59
C VAL A 156 -3.74 -4.36 -17.23
N ILE A 157 -2.60 -4.82 -16.68
CA ILE A 157 -2.04 -4.27 -15.44
C ILE A 157 -1.52 -2.86 -15.71
N GLN A 158 -1.90 -1.91 -14.86
CA GLN A 158 -1.53 -0.50 -15.02
C GLN A 158 -0.14 -0.23 -14.44
N LEU A 159 0.89 -0.32 -15.29
CA LEU A 159 2.27 -0.07 -14.88
C LEU A 159 2.52 1.40 -14.53
N ASP A 160 1.86 2.34 -15.21
CA ASP A 160 1.96 3.78 -14.90
C ASP A 160 1.52 4.11 -13.46
N THR A 161 0.52 3.40 -12.94
CA THR A 161 0.09 3.51 -11.54
C THR A 161 1.24 3.14 -10.61
N ILE A 162 1.91 2.01 -10.89
CA ILE A 162 3.04 1.52 -10.11
C ILE A 162 4.17 2.55 -10.12
N ASP A 163 4.56 3.00 -11.31
CA ASP A 163 5.70 3.91 -11.49
C ASP A 163 5.46 5.25 -10.79
N ARG A 164 4.21 5.76 -10.81
CA ARG A 164 3.83 6.99 -10.10
C ARG A 164 3.91 6.84 -8.57
N ILE A 165 3.45 5.71 -8.05
CA ILE A 165 3.52 5.43 -6.60
C ILE A 165 4.98 5.33 -6.17
N ILE A 166 5.80 4.54 -6.86
CA ILE A 166 7.23 4.37 -6.55
C ILE A 166 7.97 5.71 -6.63
N LYS A 167 7.74 6.48 -7.70
CA LYS A 167 8.31 7.83 -7.85
C LYS A 167 7.96 8.73 -6.67
N THR A 168 6.71 8.66 -6.21
CA THR A 168 6.26 9.44 -5.05
C THR A 168 6.99 9.00 -3.77
N MET A 169 7.14 7.70 -3.53
CA MET A 169 7.86 7.17 -2.37
C MET A 169 9.34 7.63 -2.36
N VAL A 170 10.03 7.50 -3.49
CA VAL A 170 11.44 7.91 -3.66
C VAL A 170 11.61 9.44 -3.60
N THR A 171 10.62 10.22 -4.04
CA THR A 171 10.70 11.68 -3.89
C THR A 171 10.60 12.10 -2.42
N HIS A 172 9.79 11.39 -1.62
CA HIS A 172 9.66 11.66 -0.19
C HIS A 172 10.87 11.26 0.64
N THR A 173 11.60 10.20 0.26
CA THR A 173 12.90 9.89 0.90
C THR A 173 13.87 11.05 0.74
N ASN A 174 13.76 11.78 -0.38
CA ASN A 174 14.62 12.91 -0.70
C ASN A 174 14.19 14.22 0.00
N THR A 175 12.88 14.47 0.17
CA THR A 175 12.38 15.67 0.87
C THR A 175 12.84 15.73 2.32
N LEU A 176 13.00 14.58 3.01
CA LEU A 176 13.56 14.53 4.36
C LEU A 176 15.05 14.90 4.44
N LEU A 177 15.79 14.79 3.33
CA LEU A 177 17.19 15.22 3.24
C LEU A 177 17.33 16.68 2.80
N TYR A 178 16.29 17.23 2.17
CA TYR A 178 16.25 18.63 1.74
C TYR A 178 15.48 19.56 2.69
N SER A 179 14.92 19.08 3.82
CA SER A 179 14.39 19.97 4.86
C SER A 179 15.49 20.53 5.76
N TRP A 180 16.47 21.19 5.15
CA TRP A 180 17.26 22.23 5.80
C TRP A 180 17.26 23.41 4.84
N THR A 181 16.45 24.42 5.14
CA THR A 181 16.67 25.75 4.59
C THR A 181 16.15 26.80 5.58
N LEU A 182 17.14 27.42 6.25
CA LEU A 182 17.17 28.56 7.17
C LEU A 182 16.28 28.52 8.42
#